data_AF-A0A3D2KMY6-F1
#
_entry.id   AF-A0A3D2KMY6-F1
#
_cell.length_a   1.000
_cell.length_b   1.000
_cell.length_c   1.000
_cell.angle_alpha   90.00
_cell.angle_beta   90.00
_cell.angle_gamma   90.00
#
_symmetry.space_group_name_H-M   'P 1'
#
loop_
_entity.id
_entity.type
_entity.pdbx_description
1 polymer ?
#
loop_
_entity_poly.entity_id
_entity_poly.type
_entity_poly.pdbx_seq_one_letter_code
_entity_poly.pdbx_strand_id
1 'polypeptide(L)'
;MFFVLLTSDHKNLFLKNMNFGKVHRIAIVGSHGVGKTTLALRIATEYKKAGHNAIVVQESARECPFRINEGQSHEATLWIALNHCLKELNGLQRGYNVVVCDRSAFDSVVYDGMTDDCCKMVPHMSRFRDFCLDWLKGYNQVIFVEADDVLSNSIGDAVRSTNEDFRRKIDRRYQYIINQIADELGDRLTRLQFSSIRDIDLNIQSNRNVLCSVGQSSCLPS
;
A
#
# COMPACT_ATOMS: atom_id res chain seq x y z
N MET A 1 -20.39 3.90 -18.49
CA MET A 1 -20.85 5.05 -17.70
C MET A 1 -21.41 4.51 -16.38
N PHE A 2 -20.57 4.32 -15.36
CA PHE A 2 -20.99 3.94 -14.00
C PHE A 2 -20.02 4.57 -13.01
N PHE A 3 -20.14 5.87 -12.80
CA PHE A 3 -19.62 6.55 -11.60
C PHE A 3 -20.82 6.76 -10.69
N VAL A 4 -21.10 5.78 -9.84
CA VAL A 4 -22.11 5.95 -8.78
C VAL A 4 -21.51 6.95 -7.79
N LEU A 5 -22.14 8.12 -7.71
CA LEU A 5 -21.91 9.11 -6.66
C LEU A 5 -22.31 8.49 -5.32
N LEU A 6 -21.38 7.80 -4.66
CA LEU A 6 -21.60 7.30 -3.31
C LEU A 6 -21.63 8.50 -2.35
N THR A 7 -22.82 8.83 -1.84
CA THR A 7 -22.99 9.69 -0.68
C THR A 7 -22.35 9.03 0.55
N SER A 8 -22.04 9.82 1.58
CA SER A 8 -21.34 9.39 2.79
C SER A 8 -21.93 8.11 3.41
N ASP A 9 -23.26 8.00 3.42
CA ASP A 9 -23.99 6.87 4.02
C ASP A 9 -23.95 5.60 3.17
N HIS A 10 -23.80 5.72 1.85
CA HIS A 10 -23.67 4.55 0.95
C HIS A 10 -22.22 4.02 0.85
N LYS A 11 -21.21 4.82 1.18
CA LYS A 11 -19.79 4.41 1.19
C LYS A 11 -19.51 3.29 2.20
N ASN A 12 -19.95 3.51 3.45
CA ASN A 12 -19.81 2.54 4.54
C ASN A 12 -20.56 1.23 4.23
N LEU A 13 -21.70 1.31 3.55
CA LEU A 13 -22.49 0.15 3.16
C LEU A 13 -21.85 -0.62 1.99
N PHE A 14 -21.28 0.06 1.00
CA PHE A 14 -20.65 -0.57 -0.17
C PHE A 14 -19.41 -1.39 0.20
N LEU A 15 -18.53 -0.87 1.05
CA LEU A 15 -17.32 -1.59 1.47
C LEU A 15 -17.60 -2.65 2.54
N LYS A 16 -18.59 -2.44 3.43
CA LYS A 16 -19.08 -3.51 4.32
C LYS A 16 -19.76 -4.65 3.54
N ASN A 17 -20.42 -4.34 2.42
CA ASN A 17 -21.10 -5.34 1.58
C ASN A 17 -20.23 -5.92 0.46
N MET A 18 -19.04 -5.36 0.19
CA MET A 18 -18.01 -6.06 -0.55
C MET A 18 -17.51 -7.20 0.32
N ASN A 19 -18.22 -8.31 0.24
CA ASN A 19 -17.85 -9.56 0.89
C ASN A 19 -16.64 -10.12 0.13
N PHE A 20 -15.44 -9.62 0.43
CA PHE A 20 -14.17 -10.09 -0.13
C PHE A 20 -13.87 -11.57 0.19
N GLY A 21 -14.79 -12.24 0.91
CA GLY A 21 -14.75 -13.66 1.18
C GLY A 21 -13.52 -14.06 1.99
N LYS A 22 -13.25 -15.35 2.09
CA LYS A 22 -12.10 -15.94 2.81
C LYS A 22 -10.71 -15.51 2.30
N VAL A 23 -10.60 -14.52 1.41
CA VAL A 23 -9.33 -14.11 0.80
C VAL A 23 -8.58 -13.14 1.71
N HIS A 24 -7.37 -13.52 2.09
CA HIS A 24 -6.50 -12.69 2.91
C HIS A 24 -5.73 -11.69 2.03
N ARG A 25 -6.06 -10.41 2.14
CA ARG A 25 -5.45 -9.32 1.36
C ARG A 25 -4.44 -8.55 2.18
N ILE A 26 -3.25 -8.36 1.61
CA ILE A 26 -2.13 -7.64 2.23
C ILE A 26 -1.74 -6.49 1.32
N ALA A 27 -1.75 -5.26 1.83
CA ALA A 27 -1.23 -4.09 1.13
C ALA A 27 0.16 -3.75 1.65
N ILE A 28 1.11 -3.49 0.75
CA ILE A 28 2.43 -2.94 1.12
C ILE A 28 2.51 -1.52 0.59
N VAL A 29 2.53 -0.54 1.49
CA VAL A 29 2.43 0.89 1.17
C VAL A 29 3.70 1.63 1.61
N GLY A 30 3.99 2.75 0.97
CA GLY A 30 5.14 3.59 1.29
C GLY A 30 5.74 4.28 0.06
N SER A 31 6.69 5.18 0.29
CA SER A 31 7.30 5.98 -0.79
C SER A 31 8.07 5.11 -1.79
N HIS A 32 8.47 5.70 -2.92
CA HIS A 32 9.25 4.97 -3.92
C HIS A 32 10.64 4.61 -3.38
N GLY A 33 11.17 3.46 -3.79
CA GLY A 33 12.51 3.03 -3.42
C GLY A 33 12.64 2.20 -2.13
N VAL A 34 11.65 2.21 -1.24
CA VAL A 34 11.70 1.50 0.08
C VAL A 34 11.56 -0.04 0.00
N GLY A 35 11.87 -0.69 -1.12
CA GLY A 35 11.88 -2.18 -1.19
C GLY A 35 10.52 -2.90 -1.18
N LYS A 36 9.40 -2.20 -1.37
CA LYS A 36 8.03 -2.77 -1.35
C LYS A 36 7.84 -3.98 -2.28
N THR A 37 8.27 -3.86 -3.54
CA THR A 37 8.17 -4.96 -4.51
C THR A 37 8.92 -6.21 -4.03
N THR A 38 10.11 -6.04 -3.45
CA THR A 38 10.90 -7.14 -2.89
C THR A 38 10.17 -7.80 -1.72
N LEU A 39 9.59 -7.00 -0.82
CA LEU A 39 8.80 -7.53 0.30
C LEU A 39 7.54 -8.25 -0.18
N ALA A 40 6.83 -7.72 -1.17
CA ALA A 40 5.63 -8.33 -1.74
C ALA A 40 5.91 -9.73 -2.31
N LEU A 41 6.99 -9.85 -3.07
CA LEU A 41 7.43 -11.13 -3.64
C LEU A 41 7.84 -12.12 -2.56
N ARG A 42 8.54 -11.66 -1.51
CA ARG A 42 8.92 -12.52 -0.37
C ARG A 42 7.71 -13.04 0.38
N ILE A 43 6.78 -12.17 0.75
CA ILE A 43 5.54 -12.56 1.45
C ILE A 43 4.76 -13.58 0.62
N ALA A 44 4.54 -13.32 -0.67
CA ALA A 44 3.84 -14.26 -1.53
C ALA A 44 4.57 -15.60 -1.67
N THR A 45 5.91 -15.60 -1.67
CA THR A 45 6.72 -16.82 -1.70
C THR A 45 6.53 -17.65 -0.44
N GLU A 46 6.54 -17.02 0.74
CA GLU A 46 6.31 -17.74 1.99
C GLU A 46 4.90 -18.33 2.05
N TYR A 47 3.88 -17.60 1.59
CA TYR A 47 2.51 -18.16 1.52
C TYR A 47 2.43 -19.37 0.60
N LYS A 48 3.11 -19.32 -0.55
CA LYS A 48 3.18 -20.47 -1.46
C LYS A 48 3.90 -21.66 -0.83
N LYS A 49 5.01 -21.43 -0.11
CA LYS A 49 5.73 -22.50 0.63
C LYS A 49 4.85 -23.13 1.71
N ALA A 50 4.02 -22.33 2.38
CA ALA A 50 3.04 -22.80 3.36
C ALA A 50 1.78 -23.45 2.73
N GLY A 51 1.75 -23.64 1.40
CA GLY A 51 0.66 -24.32 0.69
C GLY A 51 -0.55 -23.45 0.34
N HIS A 52 -0.45 -22.13 0.49
CA HIS A 52 -1.51 -21.19 0.11
C HIS A 52 -1.45 -20.84 -1.38
N ASN A 53 -2.63 -20.66 -1.99
CA ASN A 53 -2.76 -20.14 -3.34
C ASN A 53 -2.64 -18.62 -3.33
N ALA A 54 -1.41 -18.11 -3.38
CA ALA A 54 -1.10 -16.69 -3.31
C ALA A 54 -0.74 -16.06 -4.66
N ILE A 55 -1.19 -14.82 -4.88
CA ILE A 55 -0.80 -13.99 -6.03
C ILE A 55 -0.27 -12.63 -5.58
N VAL A 56 0.65 -12.07 -6.37
CA VAL A 56 1.09 -10.68 -6.25
C VAL A 56 0.35 -9.82 -7.27
N VAL A 57 -0.31 -8.77 -6.80
CA VAL A 57 -0.85 -7.70 -7.64
C VAL A 57 0.24 -6.63 -7.78
N GLN A 58 0.74 -6.45 -9.00
CA GLN A 58 1.79 -5.49 -9.29
C GLN A 58 1.26 -4.05 -9.39
N GLU A 59 2.14 -3.08 -9.15
CA GLU A 59 1.81 -1.66 -9.34
C GLU A 59 1.35 -1.36 -10.77
N SER A 60 0.50 -0.34 -10.93
CA SER A 60 0.03 0.13 -12.25
C SER A 60 0.75 1.39 -12.74
N ALA A 61 1.55 2.06 -11.89
CA ALA A 61 2.11 3.37 -12.19
C ALA A 61 2.94 3.41 -13.49
N ARG A 62 3.66 2.33 -13.82
CA ARG A 62 4.52 2.25 -15.02
C ARG A 62 3.75 2.15 -16.33
N GLU A 63 2.51 1.69 -16.28
CA GLU A 63 1.61 1.55 -17.43
C GLU A 63 0.77 2.81 -17.64
N CYS A 64 0.87 3.79 -16.73
CA CYS A 64 0.09 5.01 -16.78
C CYS A 64 0.49 5.87 -17.99
N PRO A 65 -0.47 6.28 -18.85
CA PRO A 65 -0.16 7.11 -20.02
C PRO A 65 0.06 8.60 -19.65
N PHE A 66 -0.18 8.98 -18.39
CA PHE A 66 -0.05 10.35 -17.90
C PHE A 66 1.28 10.57 -17.18
N ARG A 67 1.61 11.83 -16.89
CA ARG A 67 2.79 12.19 -16.09
C ARG A 67 2.65 11.62 -14.67
N ILE A 68 3.75 11.10 -14.12
CA ILE A 68 3.84 10.50 -12.78
C ILE A 68 4.94 11.17 -11.94
N ASN A 69 5.09 10.77 -10.67
CA ASN A 69 6.07 11.31 -9.72
C ASN A 69 5.92 12.82 -9.46
N GLU A 70 6.97 13.63 -9.66
CA GLU A 70 6.93 15.07 -9.41
C GLU A 70 5.88 15.78 -10.28
N GLY A 71 5.56 15.20 -11.45
CA GLY A 71 4.57 15.73 -12.38
C GLY A 71 3.20 15.06 -12.31
N GLN A 72 2.88 14.31 -11.24
CA GLN A 72 1.64 13.52 -11.21
C GLN A 72 0.38 14.40 -11.24
N SER A 73 -0.44 14.20 -12.28
CA SER A 73 -1.74 14.88 -12.45
C SER A 73 -2.89 14.12 -11.77
N HIS A 74 -4.04 14.77 -11.62
CA HIS A 74 -5.24 14.13 -11.08
C HIS A 74 -5.70 12.93 -11.94
N GLU A 75 -5.56 13.02 -13.26
CA GLU A 75 -5.87 11.92 -14.19
C GLU A 75 -4.94 10.73 -13.97
N ALA A 76 -3.65 10.98 -13.74
CA ALA A 76 -2.69 9.93 -13.39
C ALA A 76 -3.08 9.25 -12.07
N THR A 77 -3.42 10.04 -11.03
CA THR A 77 -3.90 9.53 -9.75
C THR A 77 -5.12 8.60 -9.94
N LEU A 78 -6.15 9.08 -10.64
CA LEU A 78 -7.37 8.30 -10.92
C LEU A 78 -7.07 7.02 -11.69
N TRP A 79 -6.28 7.13 -12.77
CA TRP A 79 -5.96 6.00 -13.63
C TRP A 79 -5.20 4.92 -12.85
N ILE A 80 -4.19 5.30 -12.06
CA ILE A 80 -3.37 4.36 -11.29
C ILE A 80 -4.22 3.64 -10.24
N ALA A 81 -4.98 4.39 -9.43
CA ALA A 81 -5.83 3.81 -8.38
C ALA A 81 -6.88 2.85 -8.96
N LEU A 82 -7.63 3.28 -9.98
CA LEU A 82 -8.71 2.47 -10.55
C LEU A 82 -8.19 1.20 -11.23
N ASN A 83 -7.07 1.28 -11.95
CA ASN A 83 -6.45 0.09 -12.54
C ASN A 83 -5.92 -0.86 -11.46
N HIS A 84 -5.40 -0.33 -10.35
CA HIS A 84 -4.97 -1.16 -9.23
C HIS A 84 -6.17 -1.90 -8.60
N CYS A 85 -7.28 -1.19 -8.31
CA CYS A 85 -8.51 -1.83 -7.84
C CYS A 85 -9.01 -2.92 -8.81
N LEU A 86 -8.96 -2.67 -10.12
CA LEU A 86 -9.35 -3.66 -11.12
C LEU A 86 -8.45 -4.91 -11.09
N LYS A 87 -7.13 -4.73 -10.98
CA LYS A 87 -6.17 -5.85 -10.86
C LYS A 87 -6.44 -6.68 -9.59
N GLU A 88 -6.75 -6.02 -8.47
CA GLU A 88 -7.14 -6.69 -7.22
C GLU A 88 -8.43 -7.52 -7.37
N LEU A 89 -9.48 -6.93 -7.95
CA LEU A 89 -10.76 -7.62 -8.19
C LEU A 89 -10.58 -8.83 -9.13
N ASN A 90 -9.76 -8.70 -10.17
CA ASN A 90 -9.41 -9.82 -11.04
C ASN A 90 -8.65 -10.92 -10.29
N GLY A 91 -7.77 -10.56 -9.35
CA GLY A 91 -7.11 -11.51 -8.46
C GLY A 91 -8.13 -12.26 -7.59
N LEU A 92 -9.08 -11.54 -6.99
CA LEU A 92 -10.11 -12.12 -6.14
C LEU A 92 -11.01 -13.11 -6.88
N GLN A 93 -11.35 -12.84 -8.14
CA GLN A 93 -12.18 -13.73 -8.95
C GLN A 93 -11.48 -15.06 -9.32
N ARG A 94 -10.14 -15.08 -9.37
CA ARG A 94 -9.36 -16.25 -9.84
C ARG A 94 -9.17 -17.36 -8.79
N GLY A 95 -9.83 -17.26 -7.63
CA GLY A 95 -9.79 -18.31 -6.60
C GLY A 95 -8.50 -18.32 -5.76
N TYR A 96 -7.74 -17.22 -5.75
CA TYR A 96 -6.63 -17.05 -4.81
C TYR A 96 -7.17 -16.86 -3.39
N ASN A 97 -6.54 -17.52 -2.41
CA ASN A 97 -6.89 -17.32 -0.99
C ASN A 97 -5.99 -16.29 -0.30
N VAL A 98 -4.92 -15.87 -0.96
CA VAL A 98 -4.05 -14.77 -0.50
C VAL A 98 -3.73 -13.84 -1.68
N VAL A 99 -3.88 -12.53 -1.47
CA VAL A 99 -3.55 -11.50 -2.46
C VAL A 99 -2.61 -10.49 -1.82
N VAL A 100 -1.37 -10.44 -2.30
CA VAL A 100 -0.33 -9.51 -1.83
C VAL A 100 -0.22 -8.37 -2.84
N CYS A 101 -0.48 -7.14 -2.43
CA CYS A 101 -0.46 -5.98 -3.30
C CYS A 101 0.85 -5.23 -3.13
N ASP A 102 1.65 -5.19 -4.20
CA ASP A 102 2.77 -4.26 -4.33
C ASP A 102 2.20 -2.87 -4.60
N ARG A 103 2.05 -2.09 -3.52
CA ARG A 103 1.21 -0.88 -3.41
C ARG A 103 -0.27 -1.18 -3.23
N SER A 104 -1.03 -0.13 -2.97
CA SER A 104 -2.49 -0.11 -2.90
C SER A 104 -3.05 0.98 -3.82
N ALA A 105 -4.37 1.00 -4.04
CA ALA A 105 -5.01 2.12 -4.73
C ALA A 105 -4.75 3.47 -4.04
N PHE A 106 -4.59 3.45 -2.71
CA PHE A 106 -4.25 4.60 -1.89
C PHE A 106 -2.88 5.21 -2.21
N ASP A 107 -1.89 4.42 -2.64
CA ASP A 107 -0.54 4.92 -2.91
C ASP A 107 -0.57 6.09 -3.89
N SER A 108 -1.37 5.99 -4.96
CA SER A 108 -1.45 7.03 -5.99
C SER A 108 -1.92 8.37 -5.44
N VAL A 109 -2.82 8.38 -4.45
CA VAL A 109 -3.40 9.58 -3.87
C VAL A 109 -2.37 10.34 -3.03
N VAL A 110 -1.37 9.64 -2.46
CA VAL A 110 -0.28 10.31 -1.73
C VAL A 110 0.54 11.22 -2.66
N TYR A 111 0.65 10.82 -3.92
CA TYR A 111 1.32 11.58 -4.99
C TYR A 111 0.41 12.59 -5.69
N ASP A 112 -0.85 12.71 -5.29
CA ASP A 112 -1.78 13.65 -5.92
C ASP A 112 -1.38 15.11 -5.69
N GLY A 113 -1.54 15.94 -6.73
CA GLY A 113 -1.28 17.37 -6.67
C GLY A 113 0.19 17.72 -6.38
N MET A 114 1.13 16.98 -6.99
CA MET A 114 2.56 17.31 -6.91
C MET A 114 3.02 18.36 -7.91
N THR A 115 2.21 18.62 -8.94
CA THR A 115 2.38 19.75 -9.84
C THR A 115 2.02 21.06 -9.13
N ASP A 116 2.83 22.10 -9.35
CA ASP A 116 2.62 23.44 -8.76
C ASP A 116 1.25 24.04 -9.12
N ASP A 117 0.67 23.64 -10.26
CA ASP A 117 -0.63 24.11 -10.75
C ASP A 117 -1.86 23.41 -10.11
N CYS A 118 -1.68 22.26 -9.46
CA CYS A 118 -2.79 21.46 -8.90
C CYS A 118 -3.04 21.71 -7.40
N CYS A 119 -2.51 22.80 -6.85
CA CYS A 119 -2.63 23.14 -5.42
C CYS A 119 -4.07 23.38 -4.92
N LYS A 120 -5.08 23.32 -5.78
CA LYS A 120 -6.49 23.33 -5.39
C LYS A 120 -7.03 21.90 -5.46
N MET A 121 -7.11 21.22 -4.32
CA MET A 121 -7.86 19.96 -4.22
C MET A 121 -9.29 20.18 -4.74
N VAL A 122 -9.58 19.67 -5.92
CA VAL A 122 -10.91 19.78 -6.51
C VAL A 122 -11.85 18.84 -5.73
N PRO A 123 -13.11 19.23 -5.44
CA PRO A 123 -14.00 18.43 -4.57
C PRO A 123 -14.21 16.97 -4.96
N HIS A 124 -14.02 16.61 -6.24
CA HIS A 124 -14.08 15.21 -6.67
C HIS A 124 -12.85 14.41 -6.24
N MET A 125 -11.65 15.01 -6.23
CA MET A 125 -10.42 14.37 -5.76
C MET A 125 -10.45 14.12 -4.25
N SER A 126 -11.08 15.01 -3.46
CA SER A 126 -11.30 14.75 -2.03
C SER A 126 -12.13 13.48 -1.82
N ARG A 127 -13.26 13.36 -2.53
CA ARG A 127 -14.12 12.18 -2.42
C ARG A 127 -13.43 10.90 -2.93
N PHE A 128 -12.58 11.03 -3.94
CA PHE A 128 -11.77 9.93 -4.44
C PHE A 128 -10.70 9.49 -3.45
N ARG A 129 -10.04 10.44 -2.78
CA ARG A 129 -9.11 10.15 -1.67
C ARG A 129 -9.81 9.37 -0.56
N ASP A 130 -11.01 9.79 -0.15
CA ASP A 130 -11.79 9.06 0.86
C ASP A 130 -12.07 7.63 0.40
N PHE A 131 -12.47 7.44 -0.86
CA PHE A 131 -12.69 6.11 -1.43
C PHE A 131 -11.43 5.23 -1.35
N CYS A 132 -10.27 5.76 -1.73
CA CYS A 132 -9.01 5.02 -1.65
C CYS A 132 -8.59 4.70 -0.21
N LEU A 133 -8.87 5.61 0.74
CA LEU A 133 -8.64 5.36 2.16
C LEU A 133 -9.55 4.27 2.68
N ASP A 134 -10.84 4.31 2.34
CA ASP A 134 -11.77 3.28 2.75
C ASP A 134 -11.42 1.92 2.10
N TRP A 135 -10.90 1.94 0.86
CA TRP A 135 -10.34 0.74 0.20
C TRP A 135 -9.16 0.16 1.00
N LEU A 136 -8.22 1.01 1.44
CA LEU A 136 -7.08 0.61 2.27
C LEU A 136 -7.52 0.03 3.62
N LYS A 137 -8.58 0.57 4.22
CA LYS A 137 -9.18 0.03 5.46
C LYS A 137 -9.83 -1.34 5.26
N GLY A 138 -10.05 -1.78 4.01
CA GLY A 138 -10.59 -3.10 3.69
C GLY A 138 -9.57 -4.24 3.68
N TYR A 139 -8.26 -3.95 3.76
CA TYR A 139 -7.24 -5.00 3.76
C TYR A 139 -7.19 -5.74 5.11
N ASN A 140 -6.77 -7.00 5.06
CA ASN A 140 -6.55 -7.81 6.27
C ASN A 140 -5.26 -7.42 6.97
N GLN A 141 -4.26 -6.99 6.20
CA GLN A 141 -3.03 -6.42 6.73
C GLN A 141 -2.55 -5.27 5.83
N VAL A 142 -2.09 -4.19 6.46
CA VAL A 142 -1.43 -3.05 5.81
C VAL A 142 -0.03 -2.95 6.37
N ILE A 143 0.98 -3.17 5.53
CA ILE A 143 2.38 -3.06 5.87
C ILE A 143 2.88 -1.71 5.35
N PHE A 144 3.07 -0.76 6.25
CA PHE A 144 3.68 0.52 5.93
C PHE A 144 5.19 0.42 6.07
N VAL A 145 5.90 0.59 4.94
CA VAL A 145 7.35 0.58 4.89
C VAL A 145 7.88 2.01 4.93
N GLU A 146 8.58 2.33 6.00
CA GLU A 146 9.17 3.63 6.30
C GLU A 146 10.59 3.72 5.73
N ALA A 147 10.90 4.86 5.11
CA ALA A 147 12.26 5.19 4.75
C ALA A 147 13.07 5.53 6.00
N ASP A 148 14.31 5.03 6.08
CA ASP A 148 15.27 5.33 7.12
C ASP A 148 16.59 5.89 6.54
N ASP A 149 17.54 6.22 7.41
CA ASP A 149 18.81 6.84 7.03
C ASP A 149 19.68 5.92 6.14
N VAL A 150 19.47 4.59 6.20
CA VAL A 150 20.14 3.63 5.32
C VAL A 150 19.70 3.85 3.87
N LEU A 151 18.42 4.15 3.65
CA LEU A 151 17.91 4.41 2.31
C LEU A 151 18.43 5.73 1.72
N SER A 152 18.66 6.78 2.53
CA SER A 152 19.33 8.00 2.03
C SER A 152 20.79 7.73 1.65
N ASN A 153 21.49 6.86 2.39
CA ASN A 153 22.88 6.51 2.11
C ASN A 153 23.04 5.53 0.93
N SER A 154 21.97 4.84 0.52
CA SER A 154 21.98 3.88 -0.60
C SER A 154 21.62 4.52 -1.96
N ILE A 155 21.41 5.83 -2.04
CA ILE A 155 21.16 6.59 -3.29
C ILE A 155 22.49 6.83 -4.02
N GLY A 156 23.25 5.76 -4.25
CA GLY A 156 24.46 5.72 -5.07
C GLY A 156 24.29 4.87 -6.33
N ASP A 157 23.08 4.43 -6.66
CA ASP A 157 22.84 3.50 -7.77
C ASP A 157 21.80 4.06 -8.76
N ALA A 158 22.24 4.17 -10.02
CA ALA A 158 21.85 5.16 -11.02
C ALA A 158 20.47 5.01 -11.68
N VAL A 159 19.47 4.43 -10.99
CA VAL A 159 18.23 3.95 -11.64
C VAL A 159 16.92 4.51 -11.05
N ARG A 160 16.92 5.27 -9.95
CA ARG A 160 15.68 5.80 -9.35
C ARG A 160 15.80 7.30 -9.03
N SER A 161 14.68 8.04 -9.10
CA SER A 161 14.62 9.51 -9.03
C SER A 161 15.60 10.09 -7.99
N THR A 162 16.45 11.00 -8.45
CA THR A 162 17.55 11.65 -7.75
C THR A 162 17.09 12.71 -6.74
N ASN A 163 15.79 12.95 -6.62
CA ASN A 163 15.24 14.02 -5.81
C ASN A 163 14.85 13.53 -4.40
N GLU A 164 15.84 13.53 -3.50
CA GLU A 164 15.66 13.15 -2.10
C GLU A 164 14.60 14.01 -1.40
N ASP A 165 14.53 15.31 -1.71
CA ASP A 165 13.54 16.22 -1.12
C ASP A 165 12.12 15.83 -1.50
N PHE A 166 11.91 15.43 -2.76
CA PHE A 166 10.63 14.92 -3.22
C PHE A 166 10.25 13.64 -2.47
N ARG A 167 11.18 12.68 -2.32
CA ARG A 167 10.93 11.46 -1.55
C ARG A 167 10.57 11.79 -0.09
N ARG A 168 11.34 12.64 0.58
CA ARG A 168 11.07 13.08 1.96
C ARG A 168 9.71 13.79 2.09
N LYS A 169 9.26 14.51 1.06
CA LYS A 169 7.90 15.10 1.01
C LYS A 169 6.83 14.01 0.94
N ILE A 170 7.03 12.98 0.13
CA ILE A 170 6.14 11.82 0.05
C ILE A 170 6.12 11.03 1.36
N ASP A 171 7.28 10.76 1.97
CA ASP A 171 7.40 10.06 3.24
C ASP A 171 6.59 10.76 4.33
N ARG A 172 6.74 12.09 4.45
CA ARG A 172 5.95 12.91 5.39
C ARG A 172 4.46 12.82 5.13
N ARG A 173 4.02 12.80 3.86
CA ARG A 173 2.59 12.61 3.52
C ARG A 173 2.09 11.22 3.91
N TYR A 174 2.86 10.16 3.66
CA TYR A 174 2.51 8.81 4.12
C TYR A 174 2.37 8.76 5.63
N GLN A 175 3.38 9.23 6.37
CA GLN A 175 3.35 9.27 7.83
C GLN A 175 2.15 10.03 8.35
N TYR A 176 1.89 11.24 7.81
CA TYR A 176 0.72 12.03 8.18
C TYR A 176 -0.58 11.24 7.99
N ILE A 177 -0.81 10.68 6.80
CA ILE A 177 -2.09 10.01 6.50
C ILE A 177 -2.23 8.69 7.26
N ILE A 178 -1.20 7.86 7.33
CA ILE A 178 -1.23 6.59 8.06
C ILE A 178 -1.46 6.84 9.55
N ASN A 179 -0.85 7.89 10.14
CA ASN A 179 -1.10 8.26 11.53
C ASN A 179 -2.57 8.63 11.78
N GLN A 180 -3.25 9.27 10.82
CA GLN A 180 -4.68 9.63 10.95
C GLN A 180 -5.61 8.42 10.97
N ILE A 181 -5.22 7.30 10.34
CA ILE A 181 -6.05 6.09 10.23
C ILE A 181 -5.50 4.91 11.05
N ALA A 182 -4.44 5.13 11.84
CA ALA A 182 -3.75 4.07 12.56
C ALA A 182 -4.69 3.34 13.53
N ASP A 183 -5.50 4.09 14.28
CA ASP A 183 -6.47 3.55 15.23
C ASP A 183 -7.57 2.71 14.53
N GLU A 184 -7.98 3.10 13.31
CA GLU A 184 -8.97 2.36 12.52
C GLU A 184 -8.39 1.07 11.91
N LEU A 185 -7.10 1.06 11.60
CA LEU A 185 -6.40 -0.13 11.11
C LEU A 185 -6.09 -1.10 12.26
N GLY A 186 -5.76 -0.60 13.45
CA GLY A 186 -5.51 -1.38 14.64
C GLY A 186 -4.37 -2.38 14.45
N ASP A 187 -4.62 -3.64 14.81
CA ASP A 187 -3.68 -4.76 14.71
C ASP A 187 -3.33 -5.17 13.27
N ARG A 188 -4.08 -4.66 12.29
CA ARG A 188 -3.83 -4.89 10.86
C ARG A 188 -2.74 -3.99 10.31
N LEU A 189 -2.39 -2.89 11.00
CA LEU A 189 -1.29 -2.03 10.58
C LEU A 189 0.03 -2.57 11.14
N THR A 190 0.98 -2.87 10.26
CA THR A 190 2.38 -3.13 10.65
C THR A 190 3.29 -2.07 10.05
N ARG A 191 4.17 -1.49 10.88
CA ARG A 191 5.21 -0.55 10.45
C ARG A 191 6.54 -1.25 10.37
N LEU A 192 7.25 -1.06 9.26
CA LEU A 192 8.57 -1.63 9.04
C LEU A 192 9.54 -0.56 8.55
N GLN A 193 10.74 -0.54 9.11
CA GLN A 193 11.84 0.26 8.57
C GLN A 193 12.47 -0.45 7.36
N PHE A 194 12.92 0.33 6.37
CA PHE A 194 13.56 -0.21 5.17
C PHE A 194 14.75 -1.13 5.49
N SER A 195 15.62 -0.71 6.40
CA SER A 195 16.79 -1.49 6.86
C SER A 195 16.39 -2.87 7.39
N SER A 196 15.27 -2.97 8.10
CA SER A 196 14.79 -4.21 8.70
C SER A 196 14.14 -5.17 7.69
N ILE A 197 13.90 -4.75 6.44
CA ILE A 197 13.24 -5.62 5.45
C ILE A 197 14.04 -6.90 5.27
N ARG A 198 15.38 -6.84 5.16
CA ARG A 198 16.20 -8.03 4.88
C ARG A 198 16.14 -9.05 6.02
N ASP A 199 16.17 -8.57 7.25
CA ASP A 199 16.28 -9.39 8.46
C ASP A 199 14.94 -9.83 9.02
N ILE A 200 13.83 -9.44 8.39
CA ILE A 200 12.51 -9.83 8.85
C ILE A 200 12.28 -11.32 8.66
N ASP A 201 11.89 -11.98 9.74
CA ASP A 201 11.41 -13.35 9.71
C ASP A 201 9.90 -13.35 9.42
N LEU A 202 9.56 -13.97 8.30
CA LEU A 202 8.18 -14.05 7.82
C LEU A 202 7.60 -15.37 8.29
N ASN A 203 6.80 -15.34 9.35
CA ASN A 203 6.14 -16.52 9.88
C ASN A 203 4.63 -16.46 9.59
N ILE A 204 4.15 -17.43 8.84
CA ILE A 204 2.74 -17.52 8.47
C ILE A 204 2.01 -18.29 9.55
N GLN A 205 1.65 -17.59 10.63
CA GLN A 205 0.74 -18.12 11.65
C GLN A 205 -0.71 -17.74 11.31
N SER A 206 -1.50 -18.76 10.94
CA SER A 206 -2.97 -18.74 10.83
C SER A 206 -3.62 -17.36 10.58
N ASN A 207 -3.48 -16.81 9.37
CA ASN A 207 -4.23 -15.65 8.84
C ASN A 207 -4.28 -14.36 9.68
N ARG A 208 -3.44 -14.21 10.73
CA ARG A 208 -3.57 -13.07 11.67
C ARG A 208 -2.53 -11.98 11.47
N ASN A 209 -1.28 -12.30 11.18
CA ASN A 209 -0.24 -11.34 10.77
C ASN A 209 0.99 -12.11 10.22
N VAL A 210 1.56 -11.66 9.10
CA VAL A 210 2.69 -12.35 8.43
C VAL A 210 4.05 -12.08 9.10
N LEU A 211 4.12 -11.03 9.91
CA LEU A 211 5.38 -10.48 10.40
C LEU A 211 5.59 -10.91 11.86
N CYS A 212 6.67 -11.65 12.11
CA CYS A 212 7.19 -11.83 13.46
C CYS A 212 8.13 -10.67 13.78
N SER A 213 7.97 -10.06 14.95
CA SER A 213 8.90 -9.04 15.43
C SER A 213 10.31 -9.64 15.54
N VAL A 214 11.29 -8.98 14.93
CA VAL A 214 12.71 -9.28 15.12
C VAL A 214 13.04 -9.06 16.60
N GLY A 215 13.37 -10.14 17.31
CA GLY A 215 13.97 -10.09 18.66
C GLY A 215 13.00 -9.91 19.84
N GLN A 216 12.39 -11.01 20.30
CA GLN A 216 12.24 -11.26 21.74
C GLN A 216 13.02 -12.53 22.09
N SER A 217 14.35 -12.42 22.08
CA SER A 217 15.21 -13.39 22.75
C SER A 217 15.23 -13.07 24.24
N SER A 218 14.46 -13.84 25.01
CA SER A 218 14.82 -14.36 26.34
C SER A 218 15.64 -13.44 27.27
N CYS A 219 14.98 -12.75 28.20
CA CYS A 219 15.55 -12.41 29.51
C CYS A 219 14.43 -12.44 30.57
N LEU A 220 14.15 -13.62 31.09
CA LEU A 220 13.74 -13.81 32.48
C LEU A 220 14.59 -14.95 33.05
N PRO A 221 15.52 -14.64 33.95
CA PRO A 221 15.79 -15.52 35.07
C PRO A 221 15.24 -14.89 36.34
N SER A 222 14.43 -15.68 37.04
CA SER A 222 14.20 -15.60 38.48
C SER A 222 15.51 -15.67 39.26
#